data_AF-A0AB36XQ58-F1
#
_entry.id   AF-A0AB36XQ58-F1
#
_cell.length_a   1.000
_cell.length_b   1.000
_cell.length_c   1.000
_cell.angle_alpha   90.00
_cell.angle_beta   90.00
_cell.angle_gamma   90.00
#
_symmetry.space_group_name_H-M   'P 1'
#
loop_
_entity.id
_entity.type
_entity.pdbx_description
1 polymer ?
#
loop_
_entity_poly.entity_id
_entity_poly.type
_entity_poly.pdbx_seq_one_letter_code
_entity_poly.pdbx_strand_id
1 'polypeptide(L)'
;MKYLRCLPLILLSFSSLASERSTLTFALDNDGIFGVDQDYTNGLFLGYTSSSITPYNWVKPLSLSYWGASSLDKWEITIGHKMYTPSDIELETPSANDRPYAGYLHTEFNYISLNPQQAQRFNITFGTTGERALSEDAQKLVHSITKSDEPMGWEYQVDDEWAGSVGYLSHFNLMRNQALANTDYEISNVSEINVGNFRSDISTGFMFRWGTDLGGNFGAANISTENPFKAGMIGASNTGWFTYAGLEGRYRFNDLTIEGDRSGVDEYANKEGLDPAIYDVTLENIQATAVLGFAWYNQYVGASFALTAKTPDYEEAKESMYTTGGITMFAFF
;
A
#
# COMPACT_ATOMS: atom_id res chain seq x y z
N MET A 1 -6.68 66.01 -5.16
CA MET A 1 -7.89 65.30 -5.63
C MET A 1 -7.40 64.19 -6.55
N LYS A 2 -7.35 62.94 -6.06
CA LYS A 2 -8.36 61.86 -6.31
C LYS A 2 -8.37 61.53 -7.82
N TYR A 3 -8.06 60.33 -8.33
CA TYR A 3 -8.34 58.94 -7.90
C TYR A 3 -7.27 58.05 -8.58
N LEU A 4 -6.47 57.22 -7.89
CA LEU A 4 -6.78 55.90 -7.31
C LEU A 4 -7.44 54.90 -8.29
N ARG A 5 -6.62 53.96 -8.76
CA ARG A 5 -6.85 52.50 -8.93
C ARG A 5 -8.14 52.04 -9.64
N CYS A 6 -7.98 51.22 -10.68
CA CYS A 6 -8.41 49.82 -10.67
C CYS A 6 -8.09 49.16 -12.03
N LEU A 7 -7.05 48.34 -12.04
CA LEU A 7 -6.90 47.25 -13.01
C LEU A 7 -8.04 46.25 -12.70
N PRO A 8 -8.84 45.77 -13.67
CA PRO A 8 -9.57 44.55 -13.44
C PRO A 8 -8.54 43.42 -13.52
N LEU A 9 -7.96 43.04 -12.37
CA LEU A 9 -7.56 41.65 -12.18
C LEU A 9 -8.86 40.86 -12.26
N ILE A 10 -9.20 40.40 -13.47
CA ILE A 10 -10.07 39.25 -13.61
C ILE A 10 -9.31 38.14 -12.91
N LEU A 11 -9.77 37.83 -11.70
CA LEU A 11 -9.55 36.58 -11.02
C LEU A 11 -9.72 35.49 -12.08
N LEU A 12 -8.60 34.98 -12.60
CA LEU A 12 -8.51 33.59 -13.01
C LEU A 12 -8.77 32.82 -11.72
N SER A 13 -10.06 32.61 -11.42
CA SER A 13 -10.47 31.46 -10.66
C SER A 13 -9.95 30.28 -11.46
N PHE A 14 -8.79 29.78 -11.08
CA PHE A 14 -8.41 28.42 -11.38
C PHE A 14 -9.46 27.58 -10.66
N SER A 15 -10.59 27.36 -11.31
CA SER A 15 -11.42 26.20 -11.02
C SER A 15 -10.45 25.03 -11.13
N SER A 16 -10.02 24.49 -10.00
CA SER A 16 -9.23 23.27 -10.00
C SER A 16 -10.13 22.23 -10.65
N LEU A 17 -9.90 21.94 -11.93
CA LEU A 17 -10.50 20.79 -12.56
C LEU A 17 -9.95 19.61 -11.79
N ALA A 18 -10.82 18.98 -10.99
CA ALA A 18 -10.66 17.63 -10.52
C ALA A 18 -9.98 16.79 -11.61
N SER A 19 -9.06 15.86 -11.29
CA SER A 19 -8.73 14.82 -12.26
C SER A 19 -9.97 13.95 -12.33
N GLU A 20 -10.86 14.32 -13.24
CA GLU A 20 -12.06 13.61 -13.65
C GLU A 20 -11.72 12.36 -14.46
N ARG A 21 -10.45 11.98 -14.58
CA ARG A 21 -10.01 10.91 -15.48
C ARG A 21 -9.98 9.57 -14.78
N SER A 22 -10.25 8.54 -15.55
CA SER A 22 -10.01 7.18 -15.10
C SER A 22 -8.50 6.93 -15.09
N THR A 23 -8.05 6.09 -14.16
CA THR A 23 -6.64 5.73 -14.00
C THR A 23 -6.49 4.23 -14.10
N LEU A 24 -5.58 3.76 -14.96
CA LEU A 24 -5.04 2.40 -14.87
C LEU A 24 -3.70 2.44 -14.15
N THR A 25 -3.48 1.53 -13.22
CA THR A 25 -2.28 1.45 -12.40
C THR A 25 -1.69 0.06 -12.44
N PHE A 26 -0.37 -0.02 -12.56
CA PHE A 26 0.44 -1.19 -12.31
C PHE A 26 1.45 -0.83 -11.22
N ALA A 27 1.54 -1.60 -10.15
CA ALA A 27 2.58 -1.46 -9.14
C ALA A 27 3.29 -2.80 -8.92
N LEU A 28 4.59 -2.73 -8.68
CA LEU A 28 5.45 -3.85 -8.36
C LEU A 28 6.34 -3.46 -7.19
N ASP A 29 6.30 -4.23 -6.11
CA ASP A 29 7.19 -4.14 -4.97
C ASP A 29 8.11 -5.37 -4.96
N ASN A 30 9.38 -5.17 -4.63
CA ASN A 30 10.35 -6.25 -4.50
C ASN A 30 11.51 -5.88 -3.56
N ASP A 31 11.93 -6.81 -2.72
CA ASP A 31 13.07 -6.71 -1.82
C ASP A 31 14.42 -7.02 -2.51
N GLY A 32 14.40 -7.76 -3.63
CA GLY A 32 15.57 -8.09 -4.45
C GLY A 32 16.36 -6.88 -4.97
N ILE A 33 15.80 -5.67 -4.94
CA ILE A 33 16.56 -4.41 -5.17
C ILE A 33 17.71 -4.22 -4.15
N PHE A 34 17.61 -4.86 -2.99
CA PHE A 34 18.61 -4.90 -1.93
C PHE A 34 19.42 -6.20 -1.90
N GLY A 35 19.20 -7.11 -2.85
CA GLY A 35 19.92 -8.38 -2.95
C GLY A 35 19.51 -9.40 -1.90
N VAL A 36 18.25 -9.35 -1.45
CA VAL A 36 17.65 -10.29 -0.50
C VAL A 36 16.37 -10.90 -1.10
N ASP A 37 15.92 -12.02 -0.55
CA ASP A 37 14.62 -12.65 -0.85
C ASP A 37 14.03 -13.23 0.45
N GLN A 38 13.49 -12.35 1.29
CA GLN A 38 13.01 -12.69 2.63
C GLN A 38 11.94 -11.72 3.12
N ASP A 39 11.11 -12.18 4.04
CA ASP A 39 9.98 -11.40 4.54
C ASP A 39 9.03 -11.02 3.40
N TYR A 40 8.60 -9.77 3.30
CA TYR A 40 7.82 -9.30 2.16
C TYR A 40 8.67 -9.20 0.89
N THR A 41 8.76 -10.31 0.16
CA THR A 41 9.61 -10.44 -1.04
C THR A 41 9.03 -9.79 -2.29
N ASN A 42 7.70 -9.85 -2.46
CA ASN A 42 7.08 -9.38 -3.69
C ASN A 42 5.63 -8.94 -3.53
N GLY A 43 5.27 -7.89 -4.26
CA GLY A 43 3.89 -7.50 -4.49
C GLY A 43 3.65 -7.09 -5.93
N LEU A 44 2.53 -7.52 -6.50
CA LEU A 44 2.04 -7.05 -7.80
C LEU A 44 0.62 -6.55 -7.64
N PHE A 45 0.34 -5.34 -8.15
CA PHE A 45 -0.96 -4.71 -8.04
C PHE A 45 -1.41 -4.16 -9.40
N LEU A 46 -2.65 -4.47 -9.77
CA LEU A 46 -3.33 -3.94 -10.95
C LEU A 46 -4.57 -3.19 -10.49
N GLY A 47 -4.65 -1.90 -10.79
CA GLY A 47 -5.73 -1.04 -10.36
C GLY A 47 -6.46 -0.38 -11.53
N TYR A 48 -7.78 -0.28 -11.43
CA TYR A 48 -8.58 0.65 -12.20
C TYR A 48 -9.33 1.58 -11.24
N THR A 49 -9.08 2.88 -11.38
CA THR A 49 -9.81 3.94 -10.68
C THR A 49 -10.73 4.65 -11.68
N SER A 50 -11.96 4.90 -11.29
CA SER A 50 -12.92 5.61 -12.14
C SER A 50 -12.59 7.10 -12.29
N SER A 51 -13.18 7.71 -13.32
CA SER A 51 -13.45 9.14 -13.36
C SER A 51 -14.27 9.61 -12.15
N SER A 52 -14.43 10.92 -12.01
CA SER A 52 -15.25 11.53 -10.95
C SER A 52 -16.67 10.97 -10.98
N ILE A 53 -17.19 10.57 -9.82
CA ILE A 53 -18.56 10.08 -9.68
C ILE A 53 -19.40 11.01 -8.81
N THR A 54 -20.71 11.02 -9.05
CA THR A 54 -21.69 11.50 -8.08
C THR A 54 -22.07 10.32 -7.17
N PRO A 55 -21.85 10.38 -5.85
CA PRO A 55 -22.13 9.26 -4.96
C PRO A 55 -23.63 8.88 -4.93
N TYR A 56 -23.93 7.59 -5.07
CA TYR A 56 -25.28 7.06 -4.84
C TYR A 56 -25.71 7.24 -3.38
N ASN A 57 -27.01 7.33 -3.12
CA ASN A 57 -27.54 7.65 -1.79
C ASN A 57 -26.99 6.77 -0.64
N TRP A 58 -26.74 5.48 -0.90
CA TRP A 58 -26.27 4.55 0.12
C TRP A 58 -24.76 4.69 0.44
N VAL A 59 -23.95 5.25 -0.47
CA VAL A 59 -22.51 5.56 -0.23
C VAL A 59 -22.23 7.02 0.08
N LYS A 60 -23.23 7.91 -0.02
CA LYS A 60 -23.07 9.34 0.31
C LYS A 60 -22.38 9.59 1.66
N PRO A 61 -22.66 8.85 2.75
CA PRO A 61 -21.97 9.05 4.03
C PRO A 61 -20.45 8.85 3.98
N LEU A 62 -19.93 8.12 2.99
CA LEU A 62 -18.50 7.93 2.76
C LEU A 62 -17.84 9.13 2.05
N SER A 63 -18.63 10.03 1.47
CA SER A 63 -18.14 11.23 0.81
C SER A 63 -17.87 12.34 1.82
N LEU A 64 -16.77 13.06 1.67
CA LEU A 64 -16.52 14.28 2.46
C LEU A 64 -17.58 15.36 2.19
N SER A 65 -18.20 15.38 1.00
CA SER A 65 -19.29 16.31 0.66
C SER A 65 -20.53 16.16 1.53
N TYR A 66 -20.80 14.94 2.01
CA TYR A 66 -21.90 14.69 2.95
C TYR A 66 -21.68 15.39 4.29
N TRP A 67 -20.42 15.62 4.67
CA TRP A 67 -20.00 16.26 5.91
C TRP A 67 -19.63 17.75 5.71
N GLY A 68 -19.96 18.33 4.56
CA GLY A 68 -19.85 19.77 4.29
C GLY A 68 -18.55 20.23 3.63
N ALA A 69 -17.63 19.33 3.29
CA ALA A 69 -16.41 19.65 2.56
C ALA A 69 -16.54 19.28 1.07
N SER A 70 -16.21 20.17 0.14
CA SER A 70 -16.19 19.82 -1.29
C SER A 70 -15.32 18.58 -1.56
N SER A 71 -15.78 17.62 -2.35
CA SER A 71 -15.01 16.41 -2.62
C SER A 71 -15.04 16.01 -4.08
N LEU A 72 -13.94 15.38 -4.50
CA LEU A 72 -13.87 14.58 -5.70
C LEU A 72 -13.98 13.11 -5.29
N ASP A 73 -15.08 12.46 -5.65
CA ASP A 73 -15.34 11.08 -5.30
C ASP A 73 -15.05 10.14 -6.48
N LYS A 74 -14.51 8.95 -6.20
CA LYS A 74 -14.16 7.92 -7.18
C LYS A 74 -14.43 6.54 -6.58
N TRP A 75 -14.55 5.53 -7.44
CA TRP A 75 -14.41 4.13 -7.04
C TRP A 75 -13.16 3.52 -7.65
N GLU A 76 -12.61 2.50 -7.02
CA GLU A 76 -11.44 1.78 -7.52
C GLU A 76 -11.58 0.27 -7.27
N ILE A 77 -11.15 -0.52 -8.25
CA ILE A 77 -10.96 -1.96 -8.12
C ILE A 77 -9.47 -2.25 -8.26
N THR A 78 -8.92 -3.00 -7.32
CA THR A 78 -7.52 -3.46 -7.37
C THR A 78 -7.48 -4.97 -7.27
N ILE A 79 -6.67 -5.62 -8.11
CA ILE A 79 -6.24 -7.01 -7.93
C ILE A 79 -4.80 -6.96 -7.43
N GLY A 80 -4.53 -7.64 -6.32
CA GLY A 80 -3.20 -7.71 -5.73
C GLY A 80 -2.75 -9.15 -5.51
N HIS A 81 -1.46 -9.37 -5.63
CA HIS A 81 -0.79 -10.62 -5.28
C HIS A 81 0.42 -10.27 -4.42
N LYS A 82 0.50 -10.82 -3.21
CA LYS A 82 1.59 -10.59 -2.26
C LYS A 82 2.24 -11.92 -1.91
N MET A 83 3.56 -11.93 -1.80
CA MET A 83 4.34 -13.10 -1.43
C MET A 83 5.24 -12.76 -0.26
N TYR A 84 5.35 -13.72 0.65
CA TYR A 84 6.25 -13.66 1.77
C TYR A 84 7.04 -14.95 1.90
N THR A 85 8.31 -14.84 2.26
CA THR A 85 9.27 -15.95 2.26
C THR A 85 10.08 -15.97 3.57
N PRO A 86 10.49 -17.16 4.05
CA PRO A 86 11.53 -17.27 5.08
C PRO A 86 12.85 -16.65 4.59
N SER A 87 13.80 -16.47 5.50
CA SER A 87 15.13 -15.93 5.17
C SER A 87 16.01 -16.83 4.31
N ASP A 88 15.73 -18.14 4.28
CA ASP A 88 16.42 -19.11 3.45
C ASP A 88 15.40 -19.88 2.61
N ILE A 89 15.33 -19.52 1.33
CA ILE A 89 14.33 -20.09 0.41
C ILE A 89 14.75 -21.47 -0.13
N GLU A 90 16.03 -21.82 -0.04
CA GLU A 90 16.57 -23.08 -0.58
C GLU A 90 16.31 -24.27 0.36
N LEU A 91 15.83 -24.02 1.59
CA LEU A 91 15.48 -25.06 2.54
C LEU A 91 14.28 -25.89 2.05
N GLU A 92 14.53 -27.20 1.90
CA GLU A 92 13.51 -28.22 1.58
C GLU A 92 12.69 -28.66 2.81
N THR A 93 12.92 -28.08 3.99
CA THR A 93 12.23 -28.42 5.24
C THR A 93 11.79 -27.15 5.98
N PRO A 94 10.76 -27.20 6.84
CA PRO A 94 10.35 -26.04 7.62
C PRO A 94 11.51 -25.47 8.47
N SER A 95 11.63 -24.14 8.50
CA SER A 95 12.60 -23.46 9.36
C SER A 95 11.95 -23.05 10.67
N ALA A 96 12.61 -23.35 11.78
CA ALA A 96 12.22 -22.81 13.09
C ALA A 96 12.67 -21.35 13.24
N ASN A 97 11.96 -20.57 14.07
CA ASN A 97 12.26 -19.15 14.34
C ASN A 97 12.33 -18.29 13.06
N ASP A 98 11.51 -18.63 12.07
CA ASP A 98 11.41 -17.88 10.84
C ASP A 98 9.97 -17.86 10.37
N ARG A 99 9.59 -16.83 9.64
CA ARG A 99 8.23 -16.73 9.14
C ARG A 99 7.94 -17.86 8.14
N PRO A 100 6.68 -18.28 7.99
CA PRO A 100 6.32 -19.21 6.94
C PRO A 100 6.34 -18.54 5.56
N TYR A 101 6.42 -19.39 4.54
CA TYR A 101 5.95 -19.00 3.21
C TYR A 101 4.47 -18.63 3.28
N ALA A 102 4.09 -17.54 2.64
CA ALA A 102 2.69 -17.15 2.54
C ALA A 102 2.42 -16.43 1.21
N GLY A 103 1.38 -16.87 0.53
CA GLY A 103 0.79 -16.17 -0.61
C GLY A 103 -0.48 -15.44 -0.21
N TYR A 104 -0.78 -14.31 -0.84
CA TYR A 104 -2.09 -13.67 -0.76
C TYR A 104 -2.52 -13.10 -2.10
N LEU A 105 -3.53 -13.72 -2.71
CA LEU A 105 -4.18 -13.23 -3.92
C LEU A 105 -5.52 -12.61 -3.53
N HIS A 106 -5.73 -11.34 -3.86
CA HIS A 106 -6.89 -10.59 -3.40
C HIS A 106 -7.42 -9.58 -4.39
N THR A 107 -8.66 -9.17 -4.16
CA THR A 107 -9.31 -8.04 -4.83
C THR A 107 -9.81 -7.05 -3.79
N GLU A 108 -9.64 -5.76 -4.07
CA GLU A 108 -10.13 -4.65 -3.25
C GLU A 108 -11.17 -3.86 -4.03
N PHE A 109 -12.29 -3.55 -3.37
CA PHE A 109 -13.27 -2.57 -3.84
C PHE A 109 -13.19 -1.32 -2.96
N ASN A 110 -13.02 -0.18 -3.59
CA ASN A 110 -12.63 1.04 -2.90
C ASN A 110 -13.55 2.20 -3.22
N TYR A 111 -13.87 2.97 -2.19
CA TYR A 111 -14.49 4.28 -2.32
C TYR A 111 -13.48 5.33 -1.89
N ILE A 112 -13.21 6.30 -2.76
CA ILE A 112 -12.20 7.34 -2.55
C ILE A 112 -12.92 8.70 -2.55
N SER A 113 -12.62 9.55 -1.56
CA SER A 113 -13.12 10.91 -1.48
C SER A 113 -11.96 11.88 -1.21
N LEU A 114 -11.73 12.82 -2.13
CA LEU A 114 -10.53 13.65 -2.14
C LEU A 114 -10.88 15.13 -1.98
N ASN A 115 -10.22 15.77 -1.03
CA ASN A 115 -10.20 17.22 -0.83
C ASN A 115 -8.75 17.65 -0.52
N PRO A 116 -8.31 18.87 -0.89
CA PRO A 116 -6.97 19.35 -0.55
C PRO A 116 -6.65 19.39 0.95
N GLN A 117 -7.64 19.32 1.85
CA GLN A 117 -7.47 19.29 3.30
C GLN A 117 -7.56 17.88 3.90
N GLN A 118 -8.32 16.99 3.26
CA GLN A 118 -8.56 15.62 3.72
C GLN A 118 -8.77 14.69 2.52
N ALA A 119 -8.12 13.53 2.53
CA ALA A 119 -8.34 12.47 1.55
C ALA A 119 -8.65 11.19 2.31
N GLN A 120 -9.66 10.44 1.86
CA GLN A 120 -10.05 9.22 2.52
C GLN A 120 -10.36 8.10 1.53
N ARG A 121 -10.05 6.88 1.93
CA ARG A 121 -10.29 5.65 1.17
C ARG A 121 -10.90 4.61 2.08
N PHE A 122 -12.10 4.15 1.73
CA PHE A 122 -12.73 2.98 2.34
C PHE A 122 -12.49 1.79 1.42
N ASN A 123 -12.04 0.66 1.98
CA ASN A 123 -11.79 -0.55 1.23
C ASN A 123 -12.59 -1.74 1.79
N ILE A 124 -13.03 -2.59 0.89
CA ILE A 124 -13.49 -3.95 1.19
C ILE A 124 -12.58 -4.88 0.41
N THR A 125 -11.95 -5.80 1.11
CA THR A 125 -10.98 -6.73 0.54
C THR A 125 -11.51 -8.16 0.65
N PHE A 126 -11.28 -8.95 -0.39
CA PHE A 126 -11.55 -10.38 -0.41
C PHE A 126 -10.45 -11.10 -1.18
N GLY A 127 -9.93 -12.19 -0.63
CA GLY A 127 -8.82 -12.94 -1.21
C GLY A 127 -8.63 -14.29 -0.54
N THR A 128 -7.54 -14.96 -0.88
CA THR A 128 -7.19 -16.28 -0.35
C THR A 128 -5.69 -16.38 -0.12
N THR A 129 -5.31 -17.14 0.91
CA THR A 129 -3.94 -17.64 1.14
C THR A 129 -3.79 -19.06 0.59
N GLY A 130 -2.62 -19.65 0.82
CA GLY A 130 -2.29 -21.04 0.45
C GLY A 130 -1.99 -21.24 -1.02
N GLU A 131 -2.03 -22.50 -1.45
CA GLU A 131 -1.80 -22.91 -2.83
C GLU A 131 -2.73 -22.15 -3.81
N ARG A 132 -3.96 -21.81 -3.39
CA ARG A 132 -4.90 -21.00 -4.19
C ARG A 132 -4.41 -19.60 -4.51
N ALA A 133 -3.46 -19.07 -3.75
CA ALA A 133 -2.85 -17.78 -4.05
C ALA A 133 -1.90 -17.86 -5.26
N LEU A 134 -1.49 -19.07 -5.68
CA LEU A 134 -0.60 -19.34 -6.83
C LEU A 134 0.81 -18.74 -6.68
N SER A 135 1.25 -18.52 -5.44
CA SER A 135 2.50 -17.83 -5.15
C SER A 135 3.74 -18.65 -5.46
N GLU A 136 3.72 -19.97 -5.23
CA GLU A 136 4.81 -20.88 -5.62
C GLU A 136 5.09 -20.80 -7.13
N ASP A 137 4.05 -21.00 -7.94
CA ASP A 137 4.15 -20.96 -9.40
C ASP A 137 4.65 -19.60 -9.89
N ALA A 138 4.16 -18.51 -9.29
CA ALA A 138 4.56 -17.15 -9.63
C ALA A 138 6.03 -16.89 -9.29
N GLN A 139 6.50 -17.28 -8.10
CA GLN A 139 7.88 -17.08 -7.69
C GLN A 139 8.83 -17.93 -8.54
N LYS A 140 8.53 -19.22 -8.73
CA LYS A 140 9.33 -20.12 -9.60
C LYS A 140 9.42 -19.60 -11.03
N LEU A 141 8.33 -19.06 -11.59
CA LEU A 141 8.34 -18.44 -12.91
C LEU A 141 9.31 -17.27 -12.97
N VAL A 142 9.21 -16.32 -12.03
CA VAL A 142 10.10 -15.15 -11.99
C VAL A 142 11.56 -15.58 -11.81
N HIS A 143 11.84 -16.48 -10.87
CA HIS A 143 13.20 -16.95 -10.58
C HIS A 143 13.81 -17.69 -11.78
N SER A 144 13.01 -18.43 -12.55
CA SER A 144 13.47 -19.07 -13.79
C SER A 144 13.89 -18.07 -14.86
N ILE A 145 13.27 -16.88 -14.88
CA ILE A 145 13.56 -15.79 -15.82
C ILE A 145 14.78 -15.00 -15.35
N THR A 146 14.84 -14.65 -14.06
CA THR A 146 15.92 -13.84 -13.46
C THR A 146 17.18 -14.64 -13.15
N LYS A 147 17.09 -15.98 -13.14
CA LYS A 147 18.17 -16.90 -12.70
C LYS A 147 18.52 -16.72 -11.23
N SER A 148 17.49 -16.52 -10.40
CA SER A 148 17.59 -16.53 -8.94
C SER A 148 17.55 -17.96 -8.38
N ASP A 149 17.90 -18.13 -7.11
CA ASP A 149 17.88 -19.41 -6.41
C ASP A 149 16.45 -20.00 -6.34
N GLU A 150 16.30 -21.32 -6.38
CA GLU A 150 14.97 -21.95 -6.45
C GLU A 150 14.31 -22.03 -5.06
N PRO A 151 13.05 -21.58 -4.89
CA PRO A 151 12.35 -21.71 -3.63
C PRO A 151 11.83 -23.14 -3.44
N MET A 152 12.25 -23.80 -2.36
CA MET A 152 12.03 -25.23 -2.12
C MET A 152 11.05 -25.54 -0.98
N GLY A 153 10.60 -24.52 -0.22
CA GLY A 153 9.81 -24.71 0.99
C GLY A 153 8.30 -24.47 0.88
N TRP A 154 7.76 -24.23 -0.33
CA TRP A 154 6.34 -23.90 -0.54
C TRP A 154 5.34 -24.98 -0.10
N GLU A 155 5.77 -26.24 0.04
CA GLU A 155 4.97 -27.33 0.63
C GLU A 155 4.59 -27.06 2.11
N TYR A 156 5.31 -26.15 2.78
CA TYR A 156 5.14 -25.80 4.19
C TYR A 156 4.55 -24.39 4.41
N GLN A 157 3.93 -23.82 3.38
CA GLN A 157 3.31 -22.50 3.45
C GLN A 157 2.08 -22.47 4.38
N VAL A 158 1.61 -21.26 4.70
CA VAL A 158 0.29 -21.06 5.32
C VAL A 158 -0.79 -21.67 4.43
N ASP A 159 -1.71 -22.42 5.04
CA ASP A 159 -2.77 -23.16 4.36
C ASP A 159 -3.78 -22.25 3.60
N ASP A 160 -4.61 -22.90 2.77
CA ASP A 160 -5.72 -22.29 2.06
C ASP A 160 -6.78 -21.71 3.03
N GLU A 161 -6.82 -20.39 3.20
CA GLU A 161 -7.88 -19.70 3.92
C GLU A 161 -8.48 -18.56 3.10
N TRP A 162 -9.82 -18.45 3.10
CA TRP A 162 -10.50 -17.28 2.55
C TRP A 162 -10.36 -16.12 3.53
N ALA A 163 -9.76 -15.02 3.06
CA ALA A 163 -9.53 -13.86 3.88
C ALA A 163 -10.23 -12.61 3.34
N GLY A 164 -10.83 -11.85 4.24
CA GLY A 164 -11.49 -10.59 3.91
C GLY A 164 -11.33 -9.56 5.01
N SER A 165 -11.39 -8.30 4.61
CA SER A 165 -11.28 -7.17 5.54
C SER A 165 -12.10 -5.98 5.06
N VAL A 166 -12.40 -5.08 6.00
CA VAL A 166 -12.85 -3.73 5.73
C VAL A 166 -11.82 -2.78 6.31
N GLY A 167 -11.45 -1.76 5.55
CA GLY A 167 -10.48 -0.79 6.00
C GLY A 167 -10.85 0.65 5.68
N TYR A 168 -10.21 1.56 6.41
CA TYR A 168 -10.34 3.00 6.28
C TYR A 168 -8.96 3.64 6.39
N LEU A 169 -8.55 4.30 5.32
CA LEU A 169 -7.34 5.10 5.24
C LEU A 169 -7.73 6.58 5.16
N SER A 170 -7.08 7.41 5.98
CA SER A 170 -7.31 8.85 6.02
C SER A 170 -5.99 9.61 6.01
N HIS A 171 -5.93 10.64 5.18
CA HIS A 171 -4.90 11.65 5.18
C HIS A 171 -5.51 12.97 5.65
N PHE A 172 -4.86 13.64 6.59
CA PHE A 172 -5.29 14.95 7.06
C PHE A 172 -4.14 15.96 6.97
N ASN A 173 -4.33 17.02 6.19
CA ASN A 173 -3.32 18.04 5.97
C ASN A 173 -3.14 18.88 7.25
N LEU A 174 -1.97 18.86 7.87
CA LEU A 174 -1.70 19.65 9.08
C LEU A 174 -1.15 21.02 8.71
N MET A 175 -0.35 21.08 7.65
CA MET A 175 0.28 22.30 7.17
C MET A 175 0.66 22.13 5.71
N ARG A 176 0.28 23.09 4.87
CA ARG A 176 0.78 23.23 3.50
C ARG A 176 1.17 24.69 3.26
N ASN A 177 2.40 24.91 2.84
CA ASN A 177 2.92 26.26 2.58
C ASN A 177 3.69 26.29 1.26
N GLN A 178 3.67 27.46 0.62
CA GLN A 178 4.49 27.71 -0.55
C GLN A 178 5.98 27.71 -0.22
N ALA A 179 6.76 27.17 -1.15
CA ALA A 179 8.21 27.12 -1.16
C ALA A 179 8.78 27.81 -2.42
N LEU A 180 10.07 27.66 -2.65
CA LEU A 180 10.75 28.25 -3.81
C LEU A 180 10.30 27.59 -5.13
N ALA A 181 10.43 28.33 -6.23
CA ALA A 181 10.21 27.83 -7.59
C ALA A 181 8.80 27.22 -7.84
N ASN A 182 7.75 27.83 -7.29
CA ASN A 182 6.35 27.38 -7.42
C ASN A 182 6.11 25.95 -6.90
N THR A 183 6.87 25.55 -5.88
CA THR A 183 6.61 24.32 -5.13
C THR A 183 5.89 24.63 -3.82
N ASP A 184 5.30 23.62 -3.22
CA ASP A 184 4.77 23.63 -1.87
C ASP A 184 5.50 22.55 -1.06
N TYR A 185 5.58 22.75 0.26
CA TYR A 185 5.81 21.64 1.19
C TYR A 185 4.58 21.40 2.04
N GLU A 186 4.42 20.15 2.47
CA GLU A 186 3.26 19.69 3.22
C GLU A 186 3.67 18.72 4.31
N ILE A 187 3.01 18.84 5.47
CA ILE A 187 3.00 17.82 6.52
C ILE A 187 1.55 17.38 6.72
N SER A 188 1.31 16.07 6.67
CA SER A 188 0.01 15.47 6.90
C SER A 188 0.10 14.34 7.91
N ASN A 189 -0.97 14.14 8.68
CA ASN A 189 -1.18 12.87 9.36
C ASN A 189 -1.73 11.84 8.37
N VAL A 190 -1.31 10.59 8.51
CA VAL A 190 -1.84 9.44 7.80
C VAL A 190 -2.27 8.44 8.86
N SER A 191 -3.51 7.95 8.78
CA SER A 191 -4.03 6.96 9.72
C SER A 191 -4.81 5.89 8.97
N GLU A 192 -4.62 4.65 9.35
CA GLU A 192 -5.28 3.50 8.73
C GLU A 192 -5.83 2.57 9.80
N ILE A 193 -7.03 2.04 9.57
CA ILE A 193 -7.63 0.98 10.38
C ILE A 193 -8.08 -0.11 9.41
N ASN A 194 -7.72 -1.36 9.70
CA ASN A 194 -8.18 -2.53 9.00
C ASN A 194 -8.79 -3.52 10.00
N VAL A 195 -9.91 -4.14 9.64
CA VAL A 195 -10.58 -5.15 10.45
C VAL A 195 -10.96 -6.33 9.55
N GLY A 196 -10.46 -7.52 9.87
CA GLY A 196 -10.65 -8.73 9.07
C GLY A 196 -9.80 -9.88 9.55
N ASN A 197 -9.86 -11.02 8.86
CA ASN A 197 -9.03 -12.18 9.20
C ASN A 197 -7.67 -12.20 8.48
N PHE A 198 -7.49 -11.50 7.36
CA PHE A 198 -6.15 -11.37 6.75
C PHE A 198 -5.20 -10.63 7.71
N ARG A 199 -5.53 -9.37 8.01
CA ARG A 199 -4.87 -8.53 9.02
C ARG A 199 -5.88 -7.57 9.62
N SER A 200 -5.91 -7.49 10.94
CA SER A 200 -6.54 -6.41 11.67
C SER A 200 -5.46 -5.55 12.30
N ASP A 201 -5.48 -4.25 12.04
CA ASP A 201 -4.51 -3.32 12.59
C ASP A 201 -5.05 -1.89 12.67
N ILE A 202 -4.36 -1.09 13.47
CA ILE A 202 -4.50 0.36 13.51
C ILE A 202 -3.10 0.96 13.39
N SER A 203 -2.96 1.96 12.52
CA SER A 203 -1.72 2.68 12.34
C SER A 203 -1.96 4.18 12.27
N THR A 204 -0.95 4.94 12.68
CA THR A 204 -0.92 6.38 12.48
C THR A 204 0.50 6.87 12.33
N GLY A 205 0.68 7.88 11.49
CA GLY A 205 1.98 8.39 11.13
C GLY A 205 1.93 9.81 10.58
N PHE A 206 3.10 10.31 10.23
CA PHE A 206 3.27 11.61 9.60
C PHE A 206 3.97 11.46 8.27
N MET A 207 3.47 12.19 7.28
CA MET A 207 4.01 12.26 5.94
C MET A 207 4.44 13.68 5.66
N PHE A 208 5.69 13.84 5.21
CA PHE A 208 6.20 15.05 4.62
C PHE A 208 6.20 14.91 3.10
N ARG A 209 5.74 15.93 2.37
CA ARG A 209 5.79 15.98 0.90
C ARG A 209 6.35 17.34 0.45
N TRP A 210 7.12 17.34 -0.63
CA TRP A 210 7.61 18.55 -1.28
C TRP A 210 7.53 18.40 -2.80
N GLY A 211 6.92 19.38 -3.47
CA GLY A 211 6.73 19.31 -4.91
C GLY A 211 5.69 20.29 -5.41
N THR A 212 5.05 19.96 -6.52
CA THR A 212 4.06 20.82 -7.17
C THR A 212 2.65 20.29 -6.98
N ASP A 213 1.68 21.19 -6.84
CA ASP A 213 0.25 20.88 -6.81
C ASP A 213 -0.14 19.87 -5.73
N LEU A 214 0.46 20.02 -4.52
CA LEU A 214 0.29 19.07 -3.42
C LEU A 214 -1.16 18.94 -2.94
N GLY A 215 -1.97 20.00 -3.14
CA GLY A 215 -3.41 19.95 -2.89
C GLY A 215 -4.17 19.10 -3.90
N GLY A 216 -3.77 19.13 -5.18
CA GLY A 216 -4.36 18.34 -6.25
C GLY A 216 -4.00 16.86 -6.20
N ASN A 217 -2.85 16.49 -5.63
CA ASN A 217 -2.43 15.09 -5.45
C ASN A 217 -2.46 14.62 -3.98
N PHE A 218 -3.25 15.29 -3.14
CA PHE A 218 -3.36 14.97 -1.71
C PHE A 218 -3.89 13.54 -1.50
N GLY A 219 -3.12 12.72 -0.77
CA GLY A 219 -3.43 11.31 -0.48
C GLY A 219 -2.78 10.28 -1.42
N ALA A 220 -2.11 10.69 -2.50
CA ALA A 220 -1.49 9.74 -3.44
C ALA A 220 -0.27 9.00 -2.87
N ALA A 221 0.42 9.57 -1.88
CA ALA A 221 1.49 8.88 -1.14
C ALA A 221 0.96 8.36 0.19
N ASN A 222 1.26 7.09 0.49
CA ASN A 222 0.89 6.40 1.71
C ASN A 222 2.12 5.91 2.48
N ILE A 223 1.95 5.59 3.77
CA ILE A 223 2.99 4.95 4.60
C ILE A 223 2.66 3.45 4.62
N SER A 224 3.41 2.66 3.86
CA SER A 224 3.21 1.21 3.75
C SER A 224 4.45 0.58 3.12
N THR A 225 4.77 -0.65 3.51
CA THR A 225 5.76 -1.47 2.77
C THR A 225 5.18 -2.08 1.50
N GLU A 226 3.85 -2.18 1.43
CA GLU A 226 3.07 -2.77 0.35
C GLU A 226 2.32 -1.66 -0.40
N ASN A 227 2.72 -1.39 -1.62
CA ASN A 227 2.15 -0.38 -2.51
C ASN A 227 2.03 1.03 -1.88
N PRO A 228 3.16 1.70 -1.59
CA PRO A 228 3.20 3.01 -0.92
C PRO A 228 2.66 4.17 -1.76
N PHE A 229 2.31 3.95 -3.04
CA PHE A 229 1.80 5.00 -3.92
C PHE A 229 0.49 4.60 -4.59
N LYS A 230 -0.59 5.32 -4.27
CA LYS A 230 -1.95 5.08 -4.77
C LYS A 230 -2.33 6.13 -5.82
N ALA A 231 -2.03 5.85 -7.09
CA ALA A 231 -2.29 6.78 -8.20
C ALA A 231 -3.78 7.16 -8.34
N GLY A 232 -4.70 6.28 -7.93
CA GLY A 232 -6.15 6.56 -7.88
C GLY A 232 -6.55 7.69 -6.94
N MET A 233 -5.70 8.01 -5.95
CA MET A 233 -5.90 9.11 -5.01
C MET A 233 -5.33 10.44 -5.53
N ILE A 234 -4.84 10.51 -6.76
CA ILE A 234 -4.58 11.79 -7.43
C ILE A 234 -5.94 12.46 -7.72
N GLY A 235 -6.13 13.61 -7.09
CA GLY A 235 -7.33 14.44 -7.17
C GLY A 235 -7.23 15.44 -8.31
N ALA A 236 -7.42 16.74 -8.06
CA ALA A 236 -7.44 17.81 -9.06
C ALA A 236 -6.09 18.19 -9.71
N SER A 237 -5.26 17.21 -10.05
CA SER A 237 -3.92 17.45 -10.61
C SER A 237 -3.71 16.78 -11.96
N ASN A 238 -3.28 17.57 -12.95
CA ASN A 238 -2.97 17.09 -14.30
C ASN A 238 -1.47 16.89 -14.55
N THR A 239 -0.62 17.60 -13.82
CA THR A 239 0.83 17.50 -13.95
C THR A 239 1.42 17.74 -12.58
N GLY A 240 2.41 16.96 -12.19
CA GLY A 240 3.10 17.21 -10.96
C GLY A 240 4.28 16.32 -10.75
N TRP A 241 5.12 16.75 -9.83
CA TRP A 241 6.11 15.91 -9.21
C TRP A 241 6.14 16.21 -7.72
N PHE A 242 6.49 15.22 -6.92
CA PHE A 242 6.77 15.43 -5.51
C PHE A 242 7.64 14.31 -4.95
N THR A 243 8.49 14.67 -3.99
CA THR A 243 9.13 13.72 -3.09
C THR A 243 8.28 13.57 -1.84
N TYR A 244 8.30 12.39 -1.23
CA TYR A 244 7.59 12.13 0.01
C TYR A 244 8.43 11.27 0.96
N ALA A 245 8.29 11.54 2.24
CA ALA A 245 8.92 10.77 3.31
C ALA A 245 7.92 10.61 4.45
N GLY A 246 7.72 9.39 4.94
CA GLY A 246 6.72 9.08 5.94
C GLY A 246 7.24 8.12 7.01
N LEU A 247 6.71 8.26 8.21
CA LEU A 247 6.96 7.37 9.34
C LEU A 247 5.63 7.07 10.05
N GLU A 248 5.34 5.81 10.33
CA GLU A 248 4.18 5.39 11.12
C GLU A 248 4.56 4.43 12.24
N GLY A 249 3.70 4.40 13.27
CA GLY A 249 3.60 3.28 14.19
C GLY A 249 2.28 2.53 13.95
N ARG A 250 2.32 1.22 14.12
CA ARG A 250 1.21 0.31 13.90
C ARG A 250 1.08 -0.65 15.08
N TYR A 251 -0.16 -0.92 15.46
CA TYR A 251 -0.50 -2.06 16.32
C TYR A 251 -1.25 -3.10 15.48
N ARG A 252 -0.66 -4.28 15.30
CA ARG A 252 -1.26 -5.40 14.59
C ARG A 252 -1.87 -6.39 15.57
N PHE A 253 -3.17 -6.66 15.40
CA PHE A 253 -3.92 -7.57 16.26
C PHE A 253 -3.84 -9.02 15.79
N ASN A 254 -3.73 -9.22 14.47
CA ASN A 254 -3.53 -10.53 13.87
C ASN A 254 -2.83 -10.40 12.52
N ASP A 255 -2.17 -11.46 12.08
CA ASP A 255 -1.57 -11.58 10.76
C ASP A 255 -1.65 -13.02 10.24
N LEU A 256 -2.54 -13.27 9.29
CA LEU A 256 -2.72 -14.59 8.70
C LEU A 256 -1.43 -15.12 8.03
N THR A 257 -0.52 -14.24 7.61
CA THR A 257 0.75 -14.64 6.99
C THR A 257 1.81 -15.09 8.00
N ILE A 258 1.53 -14.96 9.30
CA ILE A 258 2.40 -15.34 10.42
C ILE A 258 1.72 -16.43 11.25
N GLU A 259 0.44 -16.22 11.60
CA GLU A 259 -0.32 -17.04 12.55
C GLU A 259 -1.23 -18.10 11.87
N GLY A 260 -1.27 -18.14 10.53
CA GLY A 260 -2.13 -19.07 9.81
C GLY A 260 -1.72 -20.53 9.99
N ASP A 261 -2.69 -21.43 9.89
CA ASP A 261 -2.49 -22.88 10.01
C ASP A 261 -1.52 -23.40 8.93
N ARG A 262 -0.74 -24.44 9.26
CA ARG A 262 0.30 -25.02 8.38
C ARG A 262 0.29 -26.55 8.46
N SER A 263 -0.72 -27.16 7.84
CA SER A 263 -0.89 -28.61 7.84
C SER A 263 0.32 -29.40 7.31
N GLY A 264 1.05 -28.86 6.34
CA GLY A 264 2.28 -29.46 5.83
C GLY A 264 3.40 -29.54 6.87
N VAL A 265 3.52 -28.52 7.74
CA VAL A 265 4.47 -28.51 8.86
C VAL A 265 4.06 -29.53 9.91
N ASP A 266 2.77 -29.62 10.22
CA ASP A 266 2.24 -30.61 11.16
C ASP A 266 2.53 -32.03 10.70
N GLU A 267 2.29 -32.35 9.43
CA GLU A 267 2.58 -33.68 8.87
C GLU A 267 4.07 -34.01 8.96
N TYR A 268 4.94 -33.08 8.56
CA TYR A 268 6.39 -33.23 8.64
C TYR A 268 6.86 -33.47 10.08
N ALA A 269 6.48 -32.59 11.01
CA ALA A 269 6.91 -32.67 12.40
C ALA A 269 6.44 -33.98 13.07
N ASN A 270 5.18 -34.37 12.86
CA ASN A 270 4.66 -35.63 13.40
C ASN A 270 5.39 -36.85 12.85
N LYS A 271 5.74 -36.86 11.56
CA LYS A 271 6.51 -37.93 10.93
C LYS A 271 7.92 -38.06 11.50
N GLU A 272 8.55 -36.94 11.80
CA GLU A 272 9.89 -36.88 12.41
C GLU A 272 9.87 -37.05 13.94
N GLY A 273 8.68 -37.20 14.56
CA GLY A 273 8.53 -37.32 16.01
C GLY A 273 8.85 -36.03 16.77
N LEU A 274 8.67 -34.88 16.13
CA LEU A 274 8.84 -33.53 16.66
C LEU A 274 7.49 -32.92 17.04
N ASP A 275 7.53 -31.91 17.90
CA ASP A 275 6.38 -31.05 18.19
C ASP A 275 6.27 -29.99 17.07
N PRO A 276 5.15 -29.89 16.32
CA PRO A 276 5.00 -28.88 15.27
C PRO A 276 5.21 -27.44 15.75
N ALA A 277 4.90 -27.16 17.02
CA ALA A 277 4.99 -25.82 17.60
C ALA A 277 6.42 -25.23 17.60
N ILE A 278 7.46 -26.05 17.38
CA ILE A 278 8.84 -25.54 17.24
C ILE A 278 9.04 -24.66 16.00
N TYR A 279 8.15 -24.77 15.02
CA TYR A 279 8.18 -24.00 13.78
C TYR A 279 7.29 -22.77 13.81
N ASP A 280 6.49 -22.59 14.86
CA ASP A 280 5.64 -21.41 15.05
C ASP A 280 6.50 -20.19 15.39
N VAL A 281 6.02 -19.03 14.96
CA VAL A 281 6.60 -17.72 15.28
C VAL A 281 5.52 -16.85 15.92
N THR A 282 5.96 -15.94 16.78
CA THR A 282 5.07 -15.09 17.56
C THR A 282 4.90 -13.75 16.86
N LEU A 283 3.65 -13.33 16.63
CA LEU A 283 3.34 -12.02 16.04
C LEU A 283 3.94 -10.88 16.88
N GLU A 284 4.73 -10.01 16.27
CA GLU A 284 5.14 -8.74 16.88
C GLU A 284 4.03 -7.70 16.67
N ASN A 285 3.33 -7.36 17.74
CA ASN A 285 2.17 -6.48 17.65
C ASN A 285 2.56 -5.03 17.35
N ILE A 286 3.72 -4.54 17.84
CA ILE A 286 4.12 -3.14 17.67
C ILE A 286 5.12 -3.03 16.54
N GLN A 287 4.67 -2.39 15.46
CA GLN A 287 5.44 -2.29 14.23
C GLN A 287 5.65 -0.82 13.86
N ALA A 288 6.73 -0.53 13.14
CA ALA A 288 6.99 0.78 12.57
C ALA A 288 7.40 0.66 11.11
N THR A 289 6.91 1.60 10.28
CA THR A 289 7.23 1.67 8.85
C THR A 289 7.77 3.04 8.50
N ALA A 290 8.82 3.06 7.69
CA ALA A 290 9.37 4.23 7.04
C ALA A 290 9.21 4.11 5.52
N VAL A 291 8.91 5.23 4.85
CA VAL A 291 8.85 5.31 3.39
C VAL A 291 9.59 6.55 2.91
N LEU A 292 10.29 6.42 1.79
CA LEU A 292 10.86 7.52 1.02
C LEU A 292 10.54 7.29 -0.45
N GLY A 293 10.01 8.28 -1.15
CA GLY A 293 9.70 8.11 -2.56
C GLY A 293 9.67 9.40 -3.36
N PHE A 294 9.54 9.22 -4.68
CA PHE A 294 9.41 10.27 -5.66
C PHE A 294 8.36 9.88 -6.68
N ALA A 295 7.43 10.78 -6.95
CA ALA A 295 6.42 10.63 -7.97
C ALA A 295 6.54 11.74 -9.01
N TRP A 296 6.30 11.39 -10.27
CA TRP A 296 6.19 12.32 -11.38
C TRP A 296 5.08 11.90 -12.33
N TYR A 297 4.32 12.85 -12.86
CA TYR A 297 3.28 12.60 -13.83
C TYR A 297 2.97 13.81 -14.70
N ASN A 298 2.41 13.52 -15.86
CA ASN A 298 1.75 14.47 -16.72
C ASN A 298 0.29 14.05 -16.95
N GLN A 299 -0.40 14.73 -17.87
CA GLN A 299 -1.82 14.53 -18.10
C GLN A 299 -2.19 13.15 -18.70
N TYR A 300 -1.22 12.36 -19.12
CA TYR A 300 -1.42 11.07 -19.76
C TYR A 300 -0.85 9.90 -18.95
N VAL A 301 0.34 10.09 -18.37
CA VAL A 301 1.06 9.01 -17.69
C VAL A 301 1.83 9.54 -16.49
N GLY A 302 2.15 8.64 -15.57
CA GLY A 302 3.03 8.91 -14.46
C GLY A 302 3.71 7.67 -13.93
N ALA A 303 4.69 7.92 -13.08
CA ALA A 303 5.40 6.89 -12.35
C ALA A 303 5.75 7.36 -10.94
N SER A 304 5.85 6.42 -10.02
CA SER A 304 6.39 6.61 -8.68
C SER A 304 7.45 5.56 -8.40
N PHE A 305 8.48 5.95 -7.66
CA PHE A 305 9.45 5.05 -7.06
C PHE A 305 9.44 5.25 -5.55
N ALA A 306 9.53 4.16 -4.80
CA ALA A 306 9.57 4.18 -3.35
C ALA A 306 10.63 3.21 -2.83
N LEU A 307 11.23 3.58 -1.70
CA LEU A 307 11.97 2.71 -0.80
C LEU A 307 11.21 2.66 0.51
N THR A 308 11.06 1.48 1.07
CA THR A 308 10.40 1.28 2.36
C THR A 308 11.30 0.51 3.29
N ALA A 309 11.11 0.73 4.59
CA ALA A 309 11.72 -0.05 5.64
C ALA A 309 10.69 -0.31 6.74
N LYS A 310 10.69 -1.49 7.34
CA LYS A 310 9.85 -1.80 8.49
C LYS A 310 10.61 -2.57 9.56
N THR A 311 10.11 -2.49 10.79
CA THR A 311 10.47 -3.44 11.85
C THR A 311 9.88 -4.83 11.54
N PRO A 312 10.34 -5.88 12.21
CA PRO A 312 9.82 -7.24 12.01
C PRO A 312 8.31 -7.38 12.24
N ASP A 313 7.72 -8.37 11.54
CA ASP A 313 6.32 -8.78 11.76
C ASP A 313 6.19 -9.82 12.90
N TYR A 314 7.29 -10.41 13.36
CA TYR A 314 7.33 -11.50 14.36
C TYR A 314 8.54 -11.36 15.30
N GLU A 315 8.42 -11.87 16.53
CA GLU A 315 9.39 -11.67 17.61
C GLU A 315 10.73 -12.37 17.35
N GLU A 316 10.71 -13.55 16.72
CA GLU A 316 11.89 -14.39 16.48
C GLU A 316 12.71 -13.97 15.25
N ALA A 317 12.34 -12.85 14.60
CA ALA A 317 12.98 -12.36 13.39
C ALA A 317 14.50 -12.21 13.54
N LYS A 318 15.22 -12.72 12.54
CA LYS A 318 16.70 -12.69 12.50
C LYS A 318 17.22 -11.28 12.25
N GLU A 319 16.48 -10.49 11.47
CA GLU A 319 16.81 -9.12 11.13
C GLU A 319 16.01 -8.12 11.98
N SER A 320 16.65 -6.98 12.29
CA SER A 320 15.98 -5.88 13.01
C SER A 320 15.16 -4.96 12.09
N MET A 321 15.31 -5.11 10.77
CA MET A 321 14.66 -4.27 9.77
C MET A 321 14.62 -4.98 8.42
N TYR A 322 13.49 -4.85 7.72
CA TYR A 322 13.29 -5.34 6.36
C TYR A 322 13.05 -4.18 5.41
N THR A 323 13.52 -4.27 4.16
CA THR A 323 13.47 -3.18 3.19
C THR A 323 12.96 -3.65 1.84
N THR A 324 12.07 -2.87 1.22
CA THR A 324 11.58 -3.14 -0.14
C THR A 324 11.67 -1.91 -1.02
N GLY A 325 11.78 -2.13 -2.33
CA GLY A 325 11.63 -1.08 -3.34
C GLY A 325 10.34 -1.29 -4.12
N GLY A 326 9.67 -0.19 -4.46
CA GLY A 326 8.43 -0.21 -5.23
C GLY A 326 8.52 0.69 -6.46
N ILE A 327 7.96 0.22 -7.57
CA ILE A 327 7.67 1.03 -8.76
C ILE A 327 6.19 0.99 -9.06
N THR A 328 5.60 2.17 -9.27
CA THR A 328 4.22 2.31 -9.72
C THR A 328 4.22 3.03 -11.05
N MET A 329 3.52 2.51 -12.04
CA MET A 329 3.26 3.15 -13.33
C MET A 329 1.76 3.30 -13.51
N PHE A 330 1.33 4.44 -14.04
CA PHE A 330 -0.09 4.70 -14.23
C PHE A 330 -0.37 5.56 -15.45
N ALA A 331 -1.57 5.43 -15.98
CA ALA A 331 -2.05 6.17 -17.14
C ALA A 331 -3.44 6.75 -16.88
N PHE A 332 -3.65 7.99 -17.30
CA PHE A 332 -4.92 8.71 -17.23
C PHE A 332 -5.60 8.73 -18.61
N PHE A 333 -6.92 8.56 -18.66
CA PHE A 333 -7.69 8.62 -19.90
C PHE A 333 -9.14 9.10 -19.71
#